data_AF-A0A7W0ZWW2-F1
#
_entry.id   AF-A0A7W0ZWW2-F1
#
_cell.length_a   1.000
_cell.length_b   1.000
_cell.length_c   1.000
_cell.angle_alpha   90.00
_cell.angle_beta   90.00
_cell.angle_gamma   90.00
#
_symmetry.space_group_name_H-M   'P 1'
#
loop_
_entity.id
_entity.type
_entity.pdbx_description
1 polymer ?
#
loop_
_entity_poly.entity_id
_entity_poly.type
_entity_poly.pdbx_seq_one_letter_code
_entity_poly.pdbx_strand_id
1 'polypeptide(L)'
;MRRLLSSLLCIALAAAAASARSEKTLAYGREQVWPTAVRFLVVDEHVKVIEKDPDAGYVLFELKDDGKMYRGSLEVLTVVRDRRTSVRFVLQIEDRPDWLEVAMLTRLERKLRSELGSPAPPPAKDPPKEPPAEGAPKPNDPKDSPKPDEGGPPISPTP
;
A
#
# COMPACT_ATOMS: atom_id res chain seq x y z
N MET A 1 5.39 40.38 -51.76
CA MET A 1 6.24 39.98 -50.60
C MET A 1 5.54 40.53 -49.36
N ARG A 2 5.17 39.82 -48.29
CA ARG A 2 5.25 38.43 -47.82
C ARG A 2 3.94 38.22 -47.02
N ARG A 3 3.22 37.12 -47.27
CA ARG A 3 2.10 36.68 -46.42
C ARG A 3 2.71 36.05 -45.18
N LEU A 4 2.48 36.60 -44.00
CA LEU A 4 2.84 35.98 -42.73
C LEU A 4 1.60 35.26 -42.18
N LEU A 5 1.50 33.98 -42.56
CA LEU A 5 0.84 32.95 -41.77
C LEU A 5 1.64 32.78 -40.48
N SER A 6 0.98 32.81 -39.32
CA SER A 6 1.53 32.18 -38.12
C SER A 6 0.38 31.65 -37.28
N SER A 7 0.28 30.32 -37.32
CA SER A 7 -0.73 29.48 -36.68
C SER A 7 -0.69 29.65 -35.17
N LEU A 8 -1.81 30.03 -34.57
CA LEU A 8 -2.02 29.94 -33.13
C LEU A 8 -2.32 28.47 -32.80
N LEU A 9 -1.31 27.74 -32.31
CA LEU A 9 -1.48 26.39 -31.76
C LEU A 9 -2.09 26.51 -30.36
N CYS A 10 -3.42 26.49 -30.27
CA CYS A 10 -4.12 26.35 -28.99
C CYS A 10 -3.89 24.94 -28.46
N ILE A 11 -2.96 24.80 -27.51
CA ILE A 11 -2.78 23.59 -26.71
C ILE A 11 -4.03 23.45 -25.83
N ALA A 12 -4.99 22.63 -26.27
CA ALA A 12 -6.11 22.22 -25.44
C ALA A 12 -5.57 21.30 -24.33
N LEU A 13 -5.28 21.89 -23.18
CA LEU A 13 -4.98 21.17 -21.96
C LEU A 13 -6.29 20.55 -21.46
N ALA A 14 -6.68 19.42 -22.05
CA ALA A 14 -7.71 18.57 -21.49
C ALA A 14 -7.18 18.02 -20.16
N ALA A 15 -7.45 18.72 -19.07
CA ALA A 15 -7.31 18.17 -17.74
C ALA A 15 -8.28 16.99 -17.69
N ALA A 16 -7.75 15.77 -17.88
CA ALA A 16 -8.45 14.57 -17.46
C ALA A 16 -8.71 14.79 -15.97
N ALA A 17 -9.98 15.03 -15.61
CA ALA A 17 -10.38 15.04 -14.23
C ALA A 17 -9.98 13.67 -13.68
N ALA A 18 -8.88 13.63 -12.92
CA ALA A 18 -8.51 12.45 -12.17
C ALA A 18 -9.61 12.28 -11.14
N SER A 19 -10.62 11.47 -11.46
CA SER A 19 -11.64 11.02 -10.52
C SER A 19 -10.90 10.21 -9.46
N ALA A 20 -10.43 10.92 -8.44
CA ALA A 20 -9.66 10.34 -7.36
C ALA A 20 -10.66 9.68 -6.43
N ARG A 21 -10.82 8.37 -6.62
CA ARG A 21 -11.66 7.51 -5.79
C ARG A 21 -11.38 7.79 -4.30
N SER A 22 -12.43 8.09 -3.52
CA SER A 22 -12.27 8.37 -2.09
C SER A 22 -11.90 7.09 -1.35
N GLU A 23 -10.70 7.06 -0.78
CA GLU A 23 -10.19 5.89 -0.07
C GLU A 23 -9.55 6.23 1.29
N LYS A 24 -9.55 5.26 2.19
CA LYS A 24 -8.93 5.35 3.51
C LYS A 24 -8.33 4.01 3.92
N THR A 25 -7.04 4.01 4.26
CA THR A 25 -6.35 2.80 4.74
C THR A 25 -6.13 2.87 6.25
N LEU A 26 -6.50 1.81 6.97
CA LEU A 26 -6.38 1.69 8.42
C LEU A 26 -5.75 0.34 8.80
N ALA A 27 -4.92 0.33 9.85
CA ALA A 27 -4.23 -0.88 10.33
C ALA A 27 -5.12 -1.74 11.25
N TYR A 28 -6.20 -2.27 10.68
CA TYR A 28 -7.09 -3.27 11.27
C TYR A 28 -7.17 -4.52 10.36
N GLY A 29 -7.66 -5.63 10.91
CA GLY A 29 -8.03 -6.80 10.13
C GLY A 29 -9.37 -6.62 9.42
N ARG A 30 -9.49 -7.12 8.18
CA ARG A 30 -10.73 -7.00 7.38
C ARG A 30 -11.95 -7.60 8.09
N GLU A 31 -11.81 -8.80 8.63
CA GLU A 31 -12.88 -9.50 9.37
C GLU A 31 -13.35 -8.71 10.60
N GLN A 32 -12.42 -7.98 11.24
CA GLN A 32 -12.71 -7.18 12.42
C GLN A 32 -13.55 -5.94 12.08
N VAL A 33 -13.25 -5.30 10.94
CA VAL A 33 -13.90 -4.04 10.58
C VAL A 33 -15.22 -4.23 9.84
N TRP A 34 -15.42 -5.39 9.19
CA TRP A 34 -16.57 -5.63 8.34
C TRP A 34 -17.91 -5.39 9.05
N PRO A 35 -18.18 -5.97 10.25
CA PRO A 35 -19.45 -5.74 10.94
C PRO A 35 -19.68 -4.27 11.29
N THR A 36 -18.63 -3.55 11.74
CA THR A 36 -18.71 -2.12 12.06
C THR A 36 -18.95 -1.28 10.81
N ALA A 37 -18.31 -1.60 9.67
CA ALA A 37 -18.51 -0.89 8.41
C ALA A 37 -19.96 -1.02 7.90
N VAL A 38 -20.51 -2.24 7.91
CA VAL A 38 -21.91 -2.47 7.52
C VAL A 38 -22.88 -1.76 8.47
N ARG A 39 -22.65 -1.85 9.78
CA ARG A 39 -23.51 -1.19 10.78
C ARG A 39 -23.40 0.33 10.68
N PHE A 40 -22.22 0.89 10.42
CA PHE A 40 -22.03 2.31 10.19
C PHE A 40 -22.92 2.82 9.04
N LEU A 41 -22.94 2.13 7.91
CA LEU A 41 -23.81 2.50 6.78
C LEU A 41 -25.30 2.52 7.18
N VAL A 42 -25.78 1.45 7.83
CA VAL A 42 -27.21 1.32 8.15
C VAL A 42 -27.64 2.23 9.31
N VAL A 43 -26.84 2.30 10.37
CA VAL A 43 -27.23 2.90 11.65
C VAL A 43 -26.77 4.35 11.76
N ASP A 44 -25.56 4.64 11.32
CA ASP A 44 -24.95 5.97 11.48
C ASP A 44 -25.21 6.86 10.25
N GLU A 45 -25.16 6.30 9.04
CA GLU A 45 -25.40 7.05 7.78
C GLU A 45 -26.83 6.89 7.25
N HIS A 46 -27.64 6.03 7.87
CA HIS A 46 -29.04 5.78 7.49
C HIS A 46 -29.25 5.47 6.00
N VAL A 47 -28.26 4.84 5.36
CA VAL A 47 -28.40 4.42 3.96
C VAL A 47 -29.17 3.10 3.86
N LYS A 48 -29.83 2.90 2.73
CA LYS A 48 -30.50 1.64 2.42
C LYS A 48 -29.51 0.70 1.76
N VAL A 49 -29.10 -0.37 2.44
CA VAL A 49 -28.27 -1.42 1.85
C VAL A 49 -29.09 -2.22 0.83
N ILE A 50 -28.56 -2.34 -0.39
CA ILE A 50 -29.15 -3.10 -1.49
C ILE A 50 -28.56 -4.50 -1.54
N GLU A 51 -27.23 -4.59 -1.43
CA GLU A 51 -26.50 -5.84 -1.48
C GLU A 51 -25.25 -5.74 -0.59
N LYS A 52 -24.81 -6.86 -0.04
CA LYS A 52 -23.52 -6.96 0.63
C LYS A 52 -22.96 -8.36 0.46
N ASP A 53 -21.67 -8.43 0.24
CA ASP A 53 -20.93 -9.68 0.17
C ASP A 53 -19.65 -9.55 1.02
N PRO A 54 -19.58 -10.22 2.18
CA PRO A 54 -18.40 -10.19 3.05
C PRO A 54 -17.19 -10.86 2.40
N ASP A 55 -17.38 -11.87 1.58
CA ASP A 55 -16.29 -12.64 0.98
C ASP A 55 -15.66 -11.83 -0.14
N ALA A 56 -16.47 -11.23 -1.01
CA ALA A 56 -16.02 -10.29 -2.03
C ALA A 56 -15.60 -8.93 -1.47
N GLY A 57 -16.06 -8.56 -0.28
CA GLY A 57 -15.66 -7.36 0.43
C GLY A 57 -16.32 -6.08 -0.07
N TYR A 58 -17.63 -6.10 -0.40
CA TYR A 58 -18.35 -4.90 -0.81
C TYR A 58 -19.77 -4.77 -0.24
N VAL A 59 -20.26 -3.53 -0.15
CA VAL A 59 -21.64 -3.18 0.15
C VAL A 59 -22.15 -2.21 -0.92
N LEU A 60 -23.27 -2.52 -1.56
CA LEU A 60 -24.01 -1.60 -2.42
C LEU A 60 -25.17 -0.99 -1.64
N PHE A 61 -25.37 0.31 -1.77
CA PHE A 61 -26.40 1.02 -1.01
C PHE A 61 -27.03 2.17 -1.82
N GLU A 62 -28.15 2.68 -1.32
CA GLU A 62 -28.77 3.92 -1.77
C GLU A 62 -28.73 4.96 -0.65
N LEU A 63 -28.17 6.13 -0.95
CA LEU A 63 -28.20 7.32 -0.12
C LEU A 63 -29.37 8.20 -0.53
N LYS A 64 -30.20 8.60 0.43
CA LYS A 64 -31.24 9.61 0.20
C LYS A 64 -30.69 11.00 0.52
N ASP A 65 -30.69 11.89 -0.46
CA ASP A 65 -30.32 13.30 -0.25
C ASP A 65 -31.19 14.22 -1.11
N ASP A 66 -31.65 15.33 -0.56
CA ASP A 66 -32.60 16.27 -1.20
C ASP A 66 -33.79 15.59 -1.90
N GLY A 67 -34.31 14.53 -1.28
CA GLY A 67 -35.45 13.76 -1.81
C GLY A 67 -35.12 12.84 -2.99
N LYS A 68 -33.87 12.79 -3.45
CA LYS A 68 -33.37 11.91 -4.51
C LYS A 68 -32.60 10.74 -3.91
N MET A 69 -32.55 9.64 -4.66
CA MET A 69 -31.78 8.44 -4.30
C MET A 69 -30.51 8.39 -5.16
N TYR A 70 -29.37 8.22 -4.50
CA TYR A 70 -28.05 8.13 -5.12
C TYR A 70 -27.47 6.75 -4.82
N ARG A 71 -26.96 6.07 -5.84
CA ARG A 71 -26.30 4.77 -5.65
C ARG A 71 -24.90 4.99 -5.09
N GLY A 72 -24.51 4.12 -4.17
CA GLY A 72 -23.16 4.11 -3.64
C GLY A 72 -22.64 2.71 -3.40
N SER A 73 -21.33 2.62 -3.31
CA SER A 73 -20.62 1.40 -2.99
C SER A 73 -19.54 1.66 -1.93
N LEU A 74 -19.40 0.73 -1.00
CA LEU A 74 -18.27 0.66 -0.08
C LEU A 74 -17.53 -0.65 -0.31
N GLU A 75 -16.27 -0.58 -0.75
CA GLU A 75 -15.38 -1.73 -0.83
C GLU A 75 -14.44 -1.76 0.38
N VAL A 76 -14.14 -2.96 0.87
CA VAL A 76 -13.32 -3.24 2.04
C VAL A 76 -12.25 -4.23 1.64
N LEU A 77 -11.08 -3.69 1.27
CA LEU A 77 -9.99 -4.45 0.65
C LEU A 77 -8.89 -4.75 1.68
N THR A 78 -8.41 -5.99 1.70
CA THR A 78 -7.18 -6.33 2.44
C THR A 78 -5.97 -5.78 1.69
N VAL A 79 -5.11 -5.05 2.37
CA VAL A 79 -3.84 -4.54 1.84
C VAL A 79 -2.70 -5.08 2.69
N VAL A 80 -1.75 -5.77 2.06
CA VAL A 80 -0.54 -6.27 2.71
C VAL A 80 0.65 -5.44 2.27
N ARG A 81 1.35 -4.82 3.24
CA ARG A 81 2.57 -4.03 3.06
C ARG A 81 3.52 -4.35 4.20
N ASP A 82 4.80 -4.62 3.92
CA ASP A 82 5.83 -4.86 4.94
C ASP A 82 5.43 -5.92 5.99
N ARG A 83 4.79 -7.02 5.54
CA ARG A 83 4.23 -8.09 6.40
C ARG A 83 3.16 -7.63 7.39
N ARG A 84 2.58 -6.45 7.18
CA ARG A 84 1.44 -5.93 7.93
C ARG A 84 0.19 -5.96 7.08
N THR A 85 -0.86 -6.51 7.68
CA THR A 85 -2.20 -6.48 7.11
C THR A 85 -2.88 -5.20 7.55
N SER A 86 -3.41 -4.47 6.58
CA SER A 86 -4.27 -3.30 6.77
C SER A 86 -5.54 -3.49 5.93
N VAL A 87 -6.53 -2.66 6.19
CA VAL A 87 -7.75 -2.60 5.39
C VAL A 87 -7.82 -1.26 4.69
N ARG A 88 -8.17 -1.27 3.41
CA ARG A 88 -8.47 -0.08 2.62
C ARG A 88 -9.95 -0.05 2.34
N PHE A 89 -10.59 1.01 2.82
CA PHE A 89 -11.95 1.37 2.47
C PHE A 89 -11.94 2.21 1.22
N VAL A 90 -12.88 1.94 0.33
CA VAL A 90 -13.09 2.72 -0.88
C VAL A 90 -14.57 3.02 -0.98
N LEU A 91 -14.93 4.29 -0.99
CA LEU A 91 -16.32 4.74 -1.00
C LEU A 91 -16.58 5.51 -2.29
N GLN A 92 -17.68 5.19 -2.95
CA GLN A 92 -18.16 5.94 -4.11
C GLN A 92 -19.66 6.21 -3.97
N ILE A 93 -20.10 7.40 -4.35
CA ILE A 93 -21.51 7.77 -4.42
C ILE A 93 -21.74 8.49 -5.75
N GLU A 94 -22.52 7.87 -6.63
CA GLU A 94 -22.81 8.39 -7.98
C GLU A 94 -23.44 9.77 -7.92
N ASP A 95 -23.02 10.66 -8.82
CA ASP A 95 -23.50 12.04 -8.95
C ASP A 95 -23.37 12.90 -7.67
N ARG A 96 -22.45 12.52 -6.78
CA ARG A 96 -22.10 13.27 -5.57
C ARG A 96 -20.65 13.74 -5.61
N PRO A 97 -20.34 14.85 -4.93
CA PRO A 97 -18.98 15.35 -4.83
C PRO A 97 -18.14 14.55 -3.82
N ASP A 98 -16.86 14.34 -4.12
CA ASP A 98 -15.91 13.55 -3.33
C ASP A 98 -15.81 13.98 -1.85
N TRP A 99 -16.04 15.26 -1.52
CA TRP A 99 -15.99 15.73 -0.13
C TRP A 99 -16.98 15.02 0.77
N LEU A 100 -18.13 14.58 0.22
CA LEU A 100 -19.14 13.83 0.98
C LEU A 100 -18.59 12.45 1.34
N GLU A 101 -17.95 11.77 0.39
CA GLU A 101 -17.34 10.46 0.58
C GLU A 101 -16.18 10.54 1.58
N VAL A 102 -15.31 11.54 1.45
CA VAL A 102 -14.21 11.80 2.39
C VAL A 102 -14.76 12.05 3.80
N ALA A 103 -15.84 12.82 3.93
CA ALA A 103 -16.47 13.08 5.22
C ALA A 103 -17.03 11.79 5.85
N MET A 104 -17.70 10.94 5.06
CA MET A 104 -18.22 9.64 5.50
C MET A 104 -17.08 8.70 5.93
N LEU A 105 -16.00 8.57 5.15
CA LEU A 105 -14.82 7.77 5.51
C LEU A 105 -14.17 8.26 6.80
N THR A 106 -14.13 9.58 7.01
CA THR A 106 -13.60 10.16 8.25
C THR A 106 -14.49 9.83 9.46
N ARG A 107 -15.82 9.77 9.29
CA ARG A 107 -16.76 9.32 10.34
C ARG A 107 -16.60 7.82 10.62
N LEU A 108 -16.48 7.00 9.58
CA LEU A 108 -16.23 5.56 9.70
C LEU A 108 -14.95 5.27 10.47
N GLU A 109 -13.85 5.98 10.18
CA GLU A 109 -12.60 5.86 10.92
C GLU A 109 -12.80 6.13 12.42
N ARG A 110 -13.50 7.22 12.77
CA ARG A 110 -13.78 7.53 14.19
C ARG A 110 -14.64 6.44 14.84
N LYS A 111 -15.63 5.91 14.13
CA LYS A 111 -16.48 4.82 14.60
C LYS A 111 -15.64 3.59 14.92
N LEU A 112 -14.79 3.16 13.98
CA LEU A 112 -13.87 2.04 14.14
C LEU A 112 -12.95 2.25 15.34
N ARG A 113 -12.36 3.44 15.50
CA ARG A 113 -11.53 3.74 16.67
C ARG A 113 -12.29 3.67 17.99
N SER A 114 -13.55 4.11 18.01
CA SER A 114 -14.36 4.07 19.23
C SER A 114 -14.75 2.63 19.65
N GLU A 115 -14.92 1.73 18.68
CA GLU A 115 -15.39 0.36 18.93
C GLU A 115 -14.27 -0.66 19.05
N LEU A 116 -13.24 -0.50 18.24
CA LEU A 116 -12.13 -1.44 18.11
C LEU A 116 -10.86 -0.94 18.80
N GLY A 117 -10.87 0.29 19.33
CA GLY A 117 -9.70 0.96 19.87
C GLY A 117 -8.76 1.51 18.79
N SER A 118 -7.59 2.00 19.20
CA SER A 118 -6.61 2.53 18.25
C SER A 118 -6.05 1.41 17.37
N PRO A 119 -5.84 1.66 16.06
CA PRO A 119 -5.24 0.67 15.17
C PRO A 119 -3.79 0.37 15.60
N ALA A 120 -3.25 -0.78 15.16
CA ALA A 120 -1.89 -1.18 15.54
C ALA A 120 -0.86 -0.10 15.15
N PRO A 121 0.04 0.31 16.06
CA PRO A 121 1.01 1.36 15.78
C PRO A 121 1.94 0.95 14.63
N PRO A 122 2.41 1.91 13.80
CA PRO A 122 3.37 1.64 12.73
C PRO A 122 4.62 0.93 13.29
N PRO A 123 5.33 0.11 12.49
CA PRO A 123 6.51 -0.57 12.99
C PRO A 123 7.55 0.49 13.33
N ALA A 124 8.33 0.26 14.38
CA ALA A 124 9.54 1.05 14.57
C ALA A 124 10.36 0.93 13.27
N LYS A 125 10.80 2.07 12.72
CA LYS A 125 11.73 2.05 11.59
C LYS A 125 12.95 1.26 12.06
N ASP A 126 13.39 0.29 11.27
CA ASP A 126 14.66 -0.39 11.56
C ASP A 126 15.73 0.70 11.74
N PRO A 127 16.59 0.59 12.77
CA PRO A 127 17.68 1.52 12.92
C PRO A 127 18.47 1.54 11.62
N PRO A 128 18.91 2.72 11.12
CA PRO A 128 19.74 2.80 9.93
C PRO A 128 20.88 1.80 10.06
N LYS A 129 21.04 0.88 9.09
CA LYS A 129 22.22 0.02 9.05
C LYS A 129 23.43 0.96 9.09
N GLU A 130 24.26 0.82 10.12
CA GLU A 130 25.54 1.52 10.16
C GLU A 130 26.26 1.25 8.84
N PRO A 131 26.77 2.29 8.17
CA PRO A 131 27.58 2.09 6.97
C PRO A 131 28.73 1.14 7.32
N PRO A 132 29.11 0.23 6.40
CA PRO A 132 30.24 -0.66 6.63
C PRO A 132 31.44 0.16 7.07
N ALA A 133 32.04 -0.19 8.22
CA ALA A 133 33.28 0.43 8.65
C ALA A 133 34.32 0.27 7.53
N GLU A 134 34.66 1.39 6.90
CA GLU A 134 35.73 1.48 5.92
C GLU A 134 37.06 1.30 6.68
N GLY A 135 37.55 0.06 6.76
CA GLY A 135 38.80 -0.22 7.46
C GLY A 135 39.04 -1.63 7.98
N ALA A 136 38.35 -2.67 7.49
CA ALA A 136 38.77 -4.03 7.79
C ALA A 136 40.15 -4.31 7.13
N PRO A 137 41.21 -4.67 7.88
CA PRO A 137 42.48 -5.06 7.29
C PRO A 137 42.29 -6.36 6.51
N LYS A 138 42.82 -6.43 5.30
CA LYS A 138 42.91 -7.68 4.52
C LYS A 138 43.69 -8.73 5.34
N PRO A 139 43.26 -10.00 5.38
CA PRO A 139 44.09 -11.07 5.93
C PRO A 139 45.39 -11.15 5.12
N ASN A 140 46.53 -11.10 5.81
CA ASN A 140 47.84 -11.33 5.21
C ASN A 140 47.92 -12.76 4.66
N ASP A 141 48.28 -12.90 3.38
CA ASP A 141 48.77 -14.15 2.81
C ASP A 141 50.06 -14.58 3.53
N PRO A 142 50.18 -15.80 4.07
CA PRO A 142 51.46 -16.32 4.51
C PRO A 142 52.26 -16.78 3.28
N LYS A 143 53.30 -16.02 2.96
CA LYS A 143 54.36 -16.40 2.03
C LYS A 143 55.43 -17.20 2.79
N ASP A 144 56.00 -18.18 2.08
CA ASP A 144 57.26 -18.89 2.36
C ASP A 144 57.22 -20.10 3.30
N SER A 145 56.81 -21.25 2.74
CA SER A 145 57.37 -22.56 3.12
C SER A 145 58.55 -22.89 2.19
N PRO A 146 59.76 -23.20 2.70
CA PRO A 146 60.89 -23.60 1.87
C PRO A 146 60.70 -25.03 1.31
N LYS A 147 61.04 -25.18 0.03
CA LYS A 147 61.06 -26.41 -0.76
C LYS A 147 62.25 -27.29 -0.31
N PRO A 148 62.08 -28.60 -0.05
CA PRO A 148 63.22 -29.51 0.08
C PRO A 148 63.76 -29.90 -1.29
N ASP A 149 65.06 -29.71 -1.48
CA ASP A 149 65.82 -30.08 -2.68
C ASP A 149 65.95 -31.60 -2.84
N GLU A 150 66.03 -31.98 -4.11
CA GLU A 150 66.18 -33.34 -4.63
C GLU A 150 67.47 -34.02 -4.15
N GLY A 151 67.35 -35.28 -3.76
CA GLY A 151 68.49 -36.11 -3.39
C GLY A 151 68.20 -37.59 -3.63
N GLY A 152 68.36 -38.03 -4.87
CA GLY A 152 68.57 -39.44 -5.19
C GLY A 152 69.45 -39.56 -6.43
N PRO A 153 70.04 -40.73 -6.74
CA PRO A 153 70.31 -41.90 -5.91
C PRO A 153 71.84 -42.21 -5.85
N PRO A 154 72.24 -43.36 -5.27
CA PRO A 154 72.83 -44.33 -6.18
C PRO A 154 72.40 -45.79 -5.93
N ILE A 155 72.29 -46.47 -7.07
CA ILE A 155 72.47 -47.89 -7.38
C ILE A 155 73.22 -48.76 -6.37
N SER A 156 72.79 -50.02 -6.20
CA SER A 156 73.60 -51.23 -6.52
C SER A 156 72.84 -52.55 -6.30
N PRO A 157 73.29 -53.66 -6.92
CA PRO A 157 72.43 -54.76 -7.38
C PRO A 157 72.68 -56.14 -6.73
N THR A 158 71.87 -57.14 -7.17
CA THR A 158 72.20 -58.59 -7.31
C THR A 158 71.97 -59.48 -6.07
N PRO A 159 71.78 -60.82 -6.19
CA PRO A 159 71.45 -61.71 -7.33
C PRO A 159 70.01 -62.26 -7.34
#